data_AF-A0A8J4EKS9-F1
#
_entry.id   AF-A0A8J4EKS9-F1
#
_cell.length_a   1.000
_cell.length_b   1.000
_cell.length_c   1.000
_cell.angle_alpha   90.00
_cell.angle_beta   90.00
_cell.angle_gamma   90.00
#
_symmetry.space_group_name_H-M   'P 1'
#
loop_
_entity.id
_entity.type
_entity.pdbx_description
1 polymer ?
#
loop_
_entity_poly.entity_id
_entity_poly.type
_entity_poly.pdbx_seq_one_letter_code
_entity_poly.pdbx_strand_id
1 'polypeptide(L)'
;MGEPADRIEFLSVARAIITTMAEPEVSMAAAVRALQQAGFTAELHGVPDRPAGPPAAGAWVALPGDEAYAVVTVLPVVPAEQRGWRCAYPDEHAVRGYRITFHERPFRTRGHGYQDAADERCSVFTDEVVATVREWSSWEATWSVTPTGQPASRRTAYHRRLAAAKLASAEIPVDVELDPLFLLLLDAEQVTALHATVDDLFLPGIRWRFPRNRIGSKLATRTQVLLRECVPPAHPAGKGIWLVVDGPAPRAEQRLTVRLARVAGRSAQHRWDRQPEYWRGGPRALDQLWGTDDTGLAEEITDLLTAGETREALHRCGVRVDRGTTRLLSGLPDCYELRAWTDSWVTNAVASLADAAPWHWRAAAAGQRRPRRLVSLGGFNPSRRPGLFLSQQRGQPVLSFDQSASPLVVPRTDWQRDLDLDLVRAGLLARHQIPIRADPADQARCDRVDVGGQVPSESFRQQIALL
;
A
#
# COMPACT_ATOMS: atom_id res chain seq x y z
N MET A 1 26.26 -23.68 -31.08
CA MET A 1 26.95 -24.83 -30.49
C MET A 1 28.45 -24.60 -30.63
N GLY A 2 29.06 -24.00 -29.62
CA GLY A 2 30.49 -23.75 -29.55
C GLY A 2 30.81 -23.33 -28.12
N GLU A 3 31.01 -24.31 -27.23
CA GLU A 3 31.33 -24.06 -25.81
C GLU A 3 31.88 -25.27 -25.00
N PRO A 4 32.77 -26.16 -25.52
CA PRO A 4 33.52 -27.08 -24.67
C PRO A 4 34.97 -26.64 -24.35
N ALA A 5 35.58 -25.76 -25.16
CA ALA A 5 36.99 -25.38 -25.00
C ALA A 5 37.23 -24.41 -23.82
N ASP A 6 36.43 -23.33 -23.71
CA ASP A 6 36.56 -22.32 -22.64
C ASP A 6 36.31 -22.90 -21.24
N ARG A 7 35.48 -23.95 -21.14
CA ARG A 7 35.16 -24.62 -19.88
C ARG A 7 36.35 -25.41 -19.33
N ILE A 8 37.09 -26.10 -20.20
CA ILE A 8 38.25 -26.89 -19.80
C ILE A 8 39.40 -25.96 -19.40
N GLU A 9 39.55 -24.82 -20.09
CA GLU A 9 40.59 -23.84 -19.80
C GLU A 9 40.35 -23.13 -18.46
N PHE A 10 39.12 -22.67 -18.17
CA PHE A 10 38.79 -22.06 -16.88
C PHE A 10 38.98 -23.02 -15.69
N LEU A 11 38.52 -24.28 -15.82
CA LEU A 11 38.69 -25.29 -14.76
C LEU A 11 40.18 -25.67 -14.56
N SER A 12 40.96 -25.73 -15.64
CA SER A 12 42.40 -26.02 -15.58
C SER A 12 43.18 -24.85 -14.97
N VAL A 13 42.84 -23.60 -15.31
CA VAL A 13 43.45 -22.40 -14.73
C VAL A 13 43.08 -22.22 -13.26
N ALA A 14 41.81 -22.42 -12.88
CA ALA A 14 41.39 -22.38 -11.49
C ALA A 14 42.12 -23.43 -10.66
N ARG A 15 42.22 -24.67 -11.17
CA ARG A 15 42.98 -25.75 -10.52
C ARG A 15 44.46 -25.44 -10.43
N ALA A 16 45.07 -24.89 -11.47
CA ALA A 16 46.47 -24.48 -11.45
C ALA A 16 46.72 -23.37 -10.41
N ILE A 17 45.86 -22.36 -10.32
CA ILE A 17 45.95 -21.30 -9.30
C ILE A 17 45.85 -21.89 -7.88
N ILE A 18 44.90 -22.80 -7.64
CA ILE A 18 44.74 -23.48 -6.34
C ILE A 18 45.95 -24.34 -5.98
N THR A 19 46.58 -24.98 -6.96
CA THR A 19 47.73 -25.87 -6.74
C THR A 19 49.04 -25.09 -6.58
N THR A 20 49.13 -23.87 -7.11
CA THR A 20 50.38 -23.07 -7.11
C THR A 20 50.43 -22.06 -5.95
N MET A 21 49.29 -21.67 -5.40
CA MET A 21 49.24 -20.93 -4.13
C MET A 21 49.30 -21.93 -2.99
N ALA A 22 50.22 -21.75 -2.03
CA ALA A 22 50.28 -22.57 -0.81
C ALA A 22 48.85 -22.73 -0.26
N GLU A 23 48.35 -23.97 -0.19
CA GLU A 23 46.94 -24.26 0.09
C GLU A 23 46.50 -23.38 1.27
N PRO A 24 45.63 -22.38 1.06
CA PRO A 24 45.12 -21.62 2.19
C PRO A 24 44.44 -22.63 3.10
N GLU A 25 44.85 -22.69 4.37
CA GLU A 25 44.34 -23.68 5.32
C GLU A 25 42.86 -23.37 5.60
N VAL A 26 41.97 -23.86 4.73
CA VAL A 26 40.53 -23.65 4.83
C VAL A 26 40.04 -24.37 6.07
N SER A 27 39.80 -23.59 7.11
CA SER A 27 39.44 -24.07 8.43
C SER A 27 38.46 -23.12 9.10
N MET A 28 37.61 -23.65 9.99
CA MET A 28 36.69 -22.81 10.75
C MET A 28 37.45 -21.81 11.64
N ALA A 29 38.61 -22.20 12.17
CA ALA A 29 39.46 -21.33 12.97
C ALA A 29 40.01 -20.13 12.16
N ALA A 30 40.39 -20.35 10.90
CA ALA A 30 40.84 -19.28 10.01
C ALA A 30 39.71 -18.28 9.72
N ALA A 31 38.49 -18.76 9.43
CA ALA A 31 37.33 -17.90 9.21
C ALA A 31 36.97 -17.07 10.46
N VAL A 32 36.89 -17.71 11.64
CA VAL A 32 36.60 -17.01 12.91
C VAL A 32 37.66 -15.94 13.20
N ARG A 33 38.95 -16.28 13.04
CA ARG A 33 40.05 -15.32 13.26
C ARG A 33 39.94 -14.12 12.31
N ALA A 34 39.68 -14.36 11.02
CA ALA A 34 39.53 -13.31 10.03
C ALA A 34 38.34 -12.39 10.34
N LEU A 35 37.19 -12.96 10.74
CA LEU A 35 36.01 -12.20 11.15
C LEU A 35 36.29 -11.34 12.40
N GLN A 36 36.95 -11.90 13.41
CA GLN A 36 37.34 -11.17 14.63
C GLN A 36 38.33 -10.03 14.35
N GLN A 37 39.33 -10.28 13.50
CA GLN A 37 40.27 -9.25 13.06
C GLN A 37 39.58 -8.11 12.29
N ALA A 38 38.51 -8.43 11.57
CA ALA A 38 37.66 -7.46 10.89
C ALA A 38 36.65 -6.74 11.80
N GLY A 39 36.64 -7.04 13.11
CA GLY A 39 35.79 -6.40 14.11
C GLY A 39 34.43 -7.08 14.35
N PHE A 40 34.18 -8.26 13.78
CA PHE A 40 32.94 -9.00 14.01
C PHE A 40 33.06 -9.93 15.23
N THR A 41 31.99 -10.02 16.01
CA THR A 41 31.87 -11.08 17.02
C THR A 41 31.34 -12.33 16.33
N ALA A 42 32.17 -13.39 16.31
CA ALA A 42 31.84 -14.67 15.69
C ALA A 42 31.78 -15.77 16.75
N GLU A 43 30.63 -16.42 16.88
CA GLU A 43 30.40 -17.50 17.85
C GLU A 43 30.21 -18.85 17.15
N LEU A 44 30.74 -19.93 17.74
CA LEU A 44 30.60 -21.27 17.17
C LEU A 44 29.35 -21.96 17.70
N HIS A 45 28.39 -22.24 16.82
CA HIS A 45 27.16 -22.97 17.14
C HIS A 45 26.85 -24.04 16.09
N GLY A 46 25.93 -24.95 16.39
CA GLY A 46 25.42 -25.91 15.42
C GLY A 46 24.60 -25.23 14.32
N VAL A 47 24.78 -25.67 13.07
CA VAL A 47 24.08 -25.12 11.89
C VAL A 47 22.67 -25.74 11.75
N PRO A 48 21.62 -24.96 11.42
CA PRO A 48 20.23 -25.42 11.46
C PRO A 48 19.80 -26.38 10.33
N ASP A 49 20.71 -26.71 9.40
CA ASP A 49 20.37 -27.17 8.04
C ASP A 49 20.47 -28.67 7.76
N ARG A 50 20.63 -29.53 8.77
CA ARG A 50 20.79 -30.97 8.49
C ARG A 50 19.71 -31.86 9.11
N PRO A 51 18.73 -32.33 8.30
CA PRO A 51 17.81 -33.37 8.74
C PRO A 51 18.44 -34.78 8.81
N ALA A 52 19.68 -35.00 8.35
CA ALA A 52 20.26 -36.35 8.26
C ALA A 52 21.80 -36.43 8.43
N GLY A 53 22.41 -35.65 9.32
CA GLY A 53 23.85 -35.78 9.63
C GLY A 53 24.26 -35.12 10.94
N PRO A 54 25.49 -35.36 11.44
CA PRO A 54 25.98 -34.69 12.64
C PRO A 54 25.98 -33.17 12.42
N PRO A 55 25.62 -32.37 13.44
CA PRO A 55 25.57 -30.92 13.31
C PRO A 55 26.95 -30.40 12.93
N ALA A 56 27.03 -29.76 11.76
CA ALA A 56 28.24 -29.04 11.39
C ALA A 56 28.36 -27.82 12.31
N ALA A 57 29.55 -27.55 12.82
CA ALA A 57 29.84 -26.28 13.48
C ALA A 57 29.82 -25.17 12.44
N GLY A 58 29.16 -24.06 12.75
CA GLY A 58 29.18 -22.83 11.98
C GLY A 58 29.66 -21.68 12.83
N ALA A 59 30.35 -20.72 12.22
CA ALA A 59 30.62 -19.43 12.84
C ALA A 59 29.46 -18.48 12.55
N TRP A 60 28.79 -18.04 13.60
CA TRP A 60 27.63 -17.16 13.55
C TRP A 60 28.07 -15.73 13.85
N VAL A 61 27.67 -14.81 12.99
CA VAL A 61 27.87 -13.38 13.17
C VAL A 61 26.50 -12.72 13.20
N ALA A 62 26.17 -12.08 14.31
CA ALA A 62 24.96 -11.26 14.40
C ALA A 62 25.06 -10.04 13.49
N LEU A 63 24.01 -9.76 12.73
CA LEU A 63 23.92 -8.65 11.79
C LEU A 63 22.80 -7.69 12.21
N PRO A 64 22.79 -6.44 11.69
CA PRO A 64 21.62 -5.57 11.82
C PRO A 64 20.37 -6.21 11.22
N GLY A 65 19.21 -5.88 11.78
CA GLY A 65 17.96 -6.58 11.54
C GLY A 65 17.60 -7.51 12.69
N ASP A 66 16.34 -7.95 12.71
CA ASP A 66 15.87 -8.77 13.81
C ASP A 66 16.25 -10.22 13.59
N GLU A 67 17.02 -10.76 14.54
CA GLU A 67 17.48 -12.15 14.50
C GLU A 67 18.14 -12.50 13.15
N ALA A 68 18.90 -11.54 12.61
CA ALA A 68 19.65 -11.66 11.36
C ALA A 68 21.08 -12.13 11.64
N TYR A 69 21.54 -13.13 10.89
CA TYR A 69 22.84 -13.75 11.08
C TYR A 69 23.51 -14.08 9.75
N ALA A 70 24.82 -13.85 9.67
CA ALA A 70 25.66 -14.57 8.73
C ALA A 70 26.17 -15.85 9.40
N VAL A 71 26.05 -16.97 8.70
CA VAL A 71 26.56 -18.26 9.15
C VAL A 71 27.62 -18.75 8.18
N VAL A 72 28.83 -18.95 8.67
CA VAL A 72 29.95 -19.46 7.88
C VAL A 72 30.17 -20.93 8.23
N THR A 73 30.17 -21.79 7.22
CA THR A 73 30.39 -23.23 7.34
C THR A 73 31.52 -23.67 6.41
N VAL A 74 32.26 -24.72 6.78
CA VAL A 74 33.30 -25.31 5.93
C VAL A 74 32.76 -26.58 5.30
N LEU A 75 32.79 -26.66 3.96
CA LEU A 75 32.27 -27.80 3.19
C LEU A 75 32.96 -27.88 1.82
N PRO A 76 32.77 -28.99 1.08
CA PRO A 76 33.22 -29.08 -0.29
C PRO A 76 32.54 -28.05 -1.21
N VAL A 77 33.34 -27.37 -2.04
CA VAL A 77 32.92 -26.40 -3.05
C VAL A 77 33.61 -26.69 -4.38
N VAL A 78 32.98 -26.28 -5.47
CA VAL A 78 33.54 -26.37 -6.84
C VAL A 78 33.41 -25.02 -7.53
N PRO A 79 34.24 -24.73 -8.55
CA PRO A 79 34.03 -23.56 -9.39
C PRO A 79 32.63 -23.56 -10.01
N ALA A 80 31.96 -22.41 -10.01
CA ALA A 80 30.69 -22.22 -10.68
C ALA A 80 30.91 -21.90 -12.18
N GLU A 81 29.88 -22.09 -13.01
CA GLU A 81 29.94 -21.77 -14.45
C GLU A 81 30.09 -20.26 -14.69
N GLN A 82 29.61 -19.45 -13.75
CA GLN A 82 29.89 -18.01 -13.67
C GLN A 82 31.06 -17.80 -12.71
N ARG A 83 31.87 -16.74 -12.91
CA ARG A 83 33.00 -16.38 -12.02
C ARG A 83 32.57 -16.49 -10.55
N GLY A 84 33.07 -17.50 -9.84
CA GLY A 84 32.72 -17.76 -8.44
C GLY A 84 32.76 -19.24 -8.06
N TRP A 85 32.23 -19.54 -6.88
CA TRP A 85 32.19 -20.89 -6.31
C TRP A 85 30.74 -21.28 -5.99
N ARG A 86 30.46 -22.57 -6.08
CA ARG A 86 29.19 -23.15 -5.63
C ARG A 86 29.46 -24.32 -4.72
N CYS A 87 28.54 -24.53 -3.81
CA CYS A 87 28.61 -25.62 -2.86
C CYS A 87 28.33 -26.96 -3.58
N ALA A 88 29.07 -28.00 -3.20
CA ALA A 88 29.05 -29.27 -3.91
C ALA A 88 28.80 -30.44 -2.96
N TYR A 89 28.18 -31.50 -3.49
CA TYR A 89 28.29 -32.81 -2.88
C TYR A 89 29.75 -33.29 -2.99
N PRO A 90 30.21 -34.20 -2.12
CA PRO A 90 31.53 -34.79 -2.24
C PRO A 90 31.74 -35.35 -3.66
N ASP A 91 32.68 -34.76 -4.38
CA ASP A 91 33.04 -35.06 -5.76
C ASP A 91 34.58 -35.00 -5.86
N GLU A 92 35.17 -35.72 -6.80
CA GLU A 92 36.63 -35.80 -6.99
C GLU A 92 37.27 -34.44 -7.37
N HIS A 93 36.44 -33.48 -7.79
CA HIS A 93 36.85 -32.12 -8.12
C HIS A 93 36.54 -31.09 -7.04
N ALA A 94 35.91 -31.50 -5.93
CA ALA A 94 35.56 -30.58 -4.86
C ALA A 94 36.76 -30.26 -3.96
N VAL A 95 36.96 -28.97 -3.69
CA VAL A 95 37.95 -28.48 -2.73
C VAL A 95 37.26 -28.05 -1.45
N ARG A 96 37.97 -27.98 -0.33
CA ARG A 96 37.40 -27.38 0.89
C ARG A 96 37.22 -25.88 0.68
N GLY A 97 36.04 -25.38 1.00
CA GLY A 97 35.73 -23.96 0.98
C GLY A 97 34.79 -23.56 2.11
N TYR A 98 34.43 -22.29 2.08
CA TYR A 98 33.45 -21.65 2.95
C TYR A 98 32.13 -21.53 2.21
N ARG A 99 31.03 -21.87 2.88
CA ARG A 99 29.68 -21.44 2.54
C ARG A 99 29.25 -20.41 3.57
N ILE A 100 28.79 -19.29 3.06
CA ILE A 100 28.39 -18.11 3.82
C ILE A 100 26.90 -17.94 3.52
N THR A 101 26.05 -18.11 4.53
CA THR A 101 24.59 -18.00 4.38
C THR A 101 24.05 -16.85 5.22
N PHE A 102 23.08 -16.12 4.67
CA PHE A 102 22.34 -15.08 5.38
C PHE A 102 21.02 -15.65 5.88
N HIS A 103 20.74 -15.49 7.17
CA HIS A 103 19.51 -15.96 7.81
C HIS A 103 18.82 -14.80 8.53
N GLU A 104 17.49 -14.76 8.53
CA GLU A 104 16.69 -13.73 9.22
C GLU A 104 15.37 -14.31 9.72
N ARG A 105 14.90 -13.88 10.91
CA ARG A 105 13.62 -14.34 11.49
C ARG A 105 12.64 -13.17 11.77
N PRO A 106 11.32 -13.43 11.67
CA PRO A 106 10.67 -14.63 11.13
C PRO A 106 10.55 -14.62 9.61
N PHE A 107 10.78 -15.77 8.98
CA PHE A 107 10.54 -16.00 7.55
C PHE A 107 9.04 -16.15 7.26
N ARG A 108 8.29 -15.03 7.34
CA ARG A 108 6.81 -15.01 7.17
C ARG A 108 6.34 -15.56 5.82
N THR A 109 7.20 -15.57 4.81
CA THR A 109 6.84 -15.94 3.43
C THR A 109 6.73 -17.45 3.22
N ARG A 110 7.40 -18.30 4.03
CA ARG A 110 7.40 -19.76 3.80
C ARG A 110 6.94 -20.63 4.98
N GLY A 111 6.81 -20.08 6.20
CA GLY A 111 6.38 -20.88 7.36
C GLY A 111 7.37 -21.98 7.76
N HIS A 112 8.57 -21.97 7.20
CA HIS A 112 9.68 -22.84 7.58
C HIS A 112 10.59 -22.10 8.57
N GLY A 113 11.26 -22.85 9.45
CA GLY A 113 12.26 -22.31 10.38
C GLY A 113 13.50 -21.77 9.65
N TYR A 114 14.62 -21.63 10.35
CA TYR A 114 15.94 -21.20 9.80
C TYR A 114 16.52 -22.12 8.70
N GLN A 115 15.72 -23.01 8.12
CA GLN A 115 16.09 -24.06 7.18
C GLN A 115 16.39 -23.54 5.76
N ASP A 116 15.92 -22.33 5.43
CA ASP A 116 16.22 -21.70 4.15
C ASP A 116 17.03 -20.42 4.41
N ALA A 117 18.24 -20.33 3.85
CA ALA A 117 18.99 -19.09 3.82
C ALA A 117 18.32 -18.10 2.85
N ALA A 118 18.27 -16.81 3.22
CA ALA A 118 17.77 -15.75 2.35
C ALA A 118 18.77 -15.38 1.24
N ASP A 119 20.05 -15.70 1.45
CA ASP A 119 21.13 -15.54 0.49
C ASP A 119 22.25 -16.53 0.81
N GLU A 120 22.99 -16.94 -0.21
CA GLU A 120 24.11 -17.86 -0.07
C GLU A 120 25.25 -17.47 -1.01
N ARG A 121 26.48 -17.51 -0.49
CA ARG A 121 27.71 -17.41 -1.27
C ARG A 121 28.68 -18.51 -0.85
N CYS A 122 29.42 -19.06 -1.81
CA CYS A 122 30.51 -19.98 -1.53
C CYS A 122 31.84 -19.32 -1.95
N SER A 123 32.93 -19.62 -1.25
CA SER A 123 34.28 -19.09 -1.53
C SER A 123 35.36 -20.03 -0.98
N VAL A 124 36.61 -19.91 -1.41
CA VAL A 124 37.77 -20.56 -0.77
C VAL A 124 38.67 -19.56 -0.02
N PHE A 125 38.33 -18.27 -0.02
CA PHE A 125 39.15 -17.20 0.54
C PHE A 125 38.49 -16.56 1.76
N THR A 126 39.24 -16.39 2.85
CA THR A 126 38.74 -15.73 4.07
C THR A 126 38.43 -14.25 3.84
N ASP A 127 39.14 -13.59 2.92
CA ASP A 127 38.89 -12.18 2.62
C ASP A 127 37.52 -11.99 1.96
N GLU A 128 37.08 -12.94 1.11
CA GLU A 128 35.73 -12.94 0.53
C GLU A 128 34.65 -13.28 1.58
N VAL A 129 34.97 -14.12 2.58
CA VAL A 129 34.08 -14.34 3.74
C VAL A 129 33.86 -13.03 4.49
N VAL A 130 34.95 -12.34 4.86
CA VAL A 130 34.88 -11.06 5.56
C VAL A 130 34.16 -10.00 4.73
N ALA A 131 34.45 -9.91 3.42
CA ALA A 131 33.80 -8.97 2.51
C ALA A 131 32.29 -9.23 2.42
N THR A 132 31.87 -10.49 2.31
CA THR A 132 30.45 -10.87 2.27
C THR A 132 29.74 -10.54 3.57
N VAL A 133 30.33 -10.89 4.73
CA VAL A 133 29.75 -10.54 6.04
C VAL A 133 29.68 -9.02 6.22
N ARG A 134 30.67 -8.27 5.74
CA ARG A 134 30.67 -6.81 5.79
C ARG A 134 29.57 -6.20 4.92
N GLU A 135 29.43 -6.66 3.68
CA GLU A 135 28.32 -6.25 2.80
C GLU A 135 26.99 -6.48 3.50
N TRP A 136 26.77 -7.70 4.00
CA TRP A 136 25.56 -8.03 4.72
C TRP A 136 25.41 -7.27 6.02
N SER A 137 26.46 -6.91 6.76
CA SER A 137 26.34 -6.08 7.95
C SER A 137 25.82 -4.66 7.66
N SER A 138 25.91 -4.21 6.41
CA SER A 138 25.44 -2.89 5.97
C SER A 138 24.10 -2.92 5.22
N TRP A 139 23.45 -4.09 5.16
CA TRP A 139 22.33 -4.32 4.25
C TRP A 139 21.12 -3.40 4.54
N GLU A 140 20.72 -3.24 5.81
CA GLU A 140 19.58 -2.39 6.15
C GLU A 140 19.83 -0.94 5.73
N ALA A 141 21.03 -0.42 6.01
CA ALA A 141 21.40 0.94 5.65
C ALA A 141 21.42 1.12 4.12
N THR A 142 22.01 0.17 3.40
CA THR A 142 22.09 0.16 1.93
C THR A 142 20.72 0.23 1.26
N TRP A 143 19.71 -0.44 1.83
CA TRP A 143 18.37 -0.52 1.25
C TRP A 143 17.34 0.37 1.96
N SER A 144 17.78 1.14 2.96
CA SER A 144 16.92 2.11 3.64
C SER A 144 16.61 3.29 2.73
N VAL A 145 15.39 3.82 2.87
CA VAL A 145 14.90 4.94 2.09
C VAL A 145 14.37 5.99 3.04
N THR A 146 14.78 7.24 2.91
CA THR A 146 14.18 8.30 3.73
C THR A 146 12.74 8.51 3.28
N PRO A 147 11.73 8.29 4.15
CA PRO A 147 10.34 8.51 3.77
C PRO A 147 10.12 10.00 3.50
N THR A 148 9.83 10.35 2.24
CA THR A 148 9.55 11.74 1.87
C THR A 148 8.07 11.92 1.58
N GLY A 149 7.45 12.93 2.22
CA GLY A 149 6.12 13.39 1.87
C GLY A 149 6.05 13.91 0.42
N GLN A 150 4.83 14.15 -0.06
CA GLN A 150 4.64 14.75 -1.37
C GLN A 150 5.19 16.20 -1.37
N PRO A 151 5.98 16.62 -2.38
CA PRO A 151 6.45 17.99 -2.45
C PRO A 151 5.29 19.00 -2.40
N ALA A 152 5.39 20.00 -1.52
CA ALA A 152 4.33 20.97 -1.27
C ALA A 152 3.85 21.66 -2.56
N SER A 153 4.76 21.99 -3.48
CA SER A 153 4.45 22.61 -4.77
C SER A 153 3.57 21.70 -5.65
N ARG A 154 3.89 20.41 -5.72
CA ARG A 154 3.12 19.42 -6.48
C ARG A 154 1.73 19.22 -5.90
N ARG A 155 1.63 19.19 -4.56
CA ARG A 155 0.37 19.09 -3.84
C ARG A 155 -0.51 20.31 -4.07
N THR A 156 0.02 21.52 -3.90
CA THR A 156 -0.71 22.78 -4.17
C THR A 156 -1.20 22.85 -5.61
N ALA A 157 -0.37 22.46 -6.58
CA ALA A 157 -0.78 22.41 -7.98
C ALA A 157 -1.91 21.38 -8.23
N TYR A 158 -1.86 20.23 -7.55
CA TYR A 158 -2.94 19.24 -7.60
C TYR A 158 -4.23 19.77 -6.97
N HIS A 159 -4.17 20.36 -5.77
CA HIS A 159 -5.32 20.93 -5.09
C HIS A 159 -5.99 22.06 -5.89
N ARG A 160 -5.21 22.94 -6.53
CA ARG A 160 -5.76 23.99 -7.41
C ARG A 160 -6.56 23.41 -8.57
N ARG A 161 -6.01 22.39 -9.25
CA ARG A 161 -6.72 21.70 -10.34
C ARG A 161 -7.98 20.99 -9.85
N LEU A 162 -7.91 20.37 -8.68
CA LEU A 162 -9.04 19.68 -8.07
C LEU A 162 -10.16 20.65 -7.68
N ALA A 163 -9.83 21.78 -7.04
CA ALA A 163 -10.78 22.82 -6.68
C ALA A 163 -11.49 23.38 -7.92
N ALA A 164 -10.73 23.75 -8.97
CA ALA A 164 -11.31 24.22 -10.22
C ALA A 164 -12.25 23.18 -10.86
N ALA A 165 -11.84 21.91 -10.87
CA ALA A 165 -12.69 20.83 -11.40
C ALA A 165 -13.96 20.60 -10.58
N LYS A 166 -13.89 20.73 -9.25
CA LYS A 166 -15.06 20.63 -8.35
C LYS A 166 -16.03 21.78 -8.59
N LEU A 167 -15.56 23.02 -8.69
CA LEU A 167 -16.41 24.18 -9.00
C LEU A 167 -17.10 24.05 -10.36
N ALA A 168 -16.42 23.49 -11.36
CA ALA A 168 -17.01 23.19 -12.68
C ALA A 168 -17.94 21.95 -12.69
N SER A 169 -18.09 21.23 -11.58
CA SER A 169 -18.82 19.95 -11.57
C SER A 169 -20.33 20.09 -11.66
N ALA A 170 -20.89 21.29 -11.44
CA ALA A 170 -22.32 21.53 -11.57
C ALA A 170 -22.87 21.17 -12.96
N GLU A 171 -22.03 21.28 -14.00
CA GLU A 171 -22.37 21.05 -15.40
C GLU A 171 -22.29 19.56 -15.82
N ILE A 172 -21.78 18.68 -14.96
CA ILE A 172 -21.59 17.26 -15.30
C ILE A 172 -22.96 16.55 -15.39
N PRO A 173 -23.35 16.00 -16.54
CA PRO A 173 -24.60 15.25 -16.66
C PRO A 173 -24.56 13.99 -15.79
N VAL A 174 -25.71 13.68 -15.18
CA VAL A 174 -25.92 12.45 -14.41
C VAL A 174 -27.18 11.79 -14.95
N ASP A 175 -27.01 10.71 -15.68
CA ASP A 175 -28.11 9.96 -16.28
C ASP A 175 -28.54 8.83 -15.35
N VAL A 176 -29.84 8.55 -15.28
CA VAL A 176 -30.37 7.42 -14.50
C VAL A 176 -30.91 6.37 -15.47
N GLU A 177 -30.22 5.24 -15.55
CA GLU A 177 -30.50 4.14 -16.48
C GLU A 177 -30.74 2.85 -15.70
N LEU A 178 -31.98 2.61 -15.28
CA LEU A 178 -32.36 1.37 -14.60
C LEU A 178 -32.71 0.30 -15.64
N ASP A 179 -31.83 -0.68 -15.83
CA ASP A 179 -32.04 -1.80 -16.75
C ASP A 179 -33.26 -2.64 -16.33
N PRO A 180 -34.29 -2.76 -17.20
CA PRO A 180 -35.48 -3.57 -16.92
C PRO A 180 -35.16 -5.02 -16.56
N LEU A 181 -34.11 -5.62 -17.12
CA LEU A 181 -33.74 -7.01 -16.81
C LEU A 181 -33.25 -7.15 -15.36
N PHE A 182 -32.58 -6.13 -14.82
CA PHE A 182 -32.20 -6.12 -13.41
C PHE A 182 -33.40 -5.86 -12.49
N LEU A 183 -34.37 -5.04 -12.92
CA LEU A 183 -35.61 -4.82 -12.18
C LEU A 183 -36.44 -6.10 -12.03
N LEU A 184 -36.45 -6.98 -13.05
CA LEU A 184 -37.10 -8.29 -12.99
C LEU A 184 -36.47 -9.25 -11.95
N LEU A 185 -35.26 -8.97 -11.47
CA LEU A 185 -34.59 -9.74 -10.42
C LEU A 185 -34.92 -9.25 -9.00
N LEU A 186 -35.68 -8.15 -8.89
CA LEU A 186 -36.12 -7.56 -7.63
C LEU A 186 -37.57 -7.93 -7.36
N ASP A 187 -37.93 -8.07 -6.08
CA ASP A 187 -39.33 -8.14 -5.67
C ASP A 187 -40.00 -6.75 -5.68
N ALA A 188 -41.33 -6.70 -5.54
CA ALA A 188 -42.09 -5.44 -5.62
C ALA A 188 -41.71 -4.43 -4.52
N GLU A 189 -41.33 -4.91 -3.33
CA GLU A 189 -40.90 -4.05 -2.22
C GLU A 189 -39.53 -3.44 -2.52
N GLN A 190 -38.60 -4.25 -3.02
CA GLN A 190 -37.27 -3.82 -3.45
C GLN A 190 -37.33 -2.81 -4.59
N VAL A 191 -38.21 -3.01 -5.58
CA VAL A 191 -38.44 -2.05 -6.68
C VAL A 191 -38.97 -0.73 -6.13
N THR A 192 -39.98 -0.76 -5.25
CA THR A 192 -40.54 0.45 -4.63
C THR A 192 -39.47 1.20 -3.83
N ALA A 193 -38.69 0.48 -3.03
CA ALA A 193 -37.62 1.07 -2.24
C ALA A 193 -36.48 1.62 -3.11
N LEU A 194 -36.20 1.00 -4.26
CA LEU A 194 -35.23 1.48 -5.24
C LEU A 194 -35.69 2.79 -5.86
N HIS A 195 -36.94 2.87 -6.34
CA HIS A 195 -37.49 4.11 -6.90
C HIS A 195 -37.43 5.26 -5.88
N ALA A 196 -37.86 5.02 -4.64
CA ALA A 196 -37.74 6.02 -3.56
C ALA A 196 -36.29 6.45 -3.29
N THR A 197 -35.31 5.58 -3.54
CA THR A 197 -33.88 5.93 -3.40
C THR A 197 -33.38 6.76 -4.58
N VAL A 198 -33.87 6.46 -5.78
CA VAL A 198 -33.55 7.22 -7.00
C VAL A 198 -34.14 8.62 -6.93
N ASP A 199 -35.34 8.76 -6.39
CA ASP A 199 -35.99 10.06 -6.18
C ASP A 199 -35.27 10.93 -5.12
N ASP A 200 -34.57 10.29 -4.17
CA ASP A 200 -33.82 10.94 -3.08
C ASP A 200 -32.32 11.15 -3.40
N LEU A 201 -31.92 10.98 -4.67
CA LEU A 201 -30.54 11.20 -5.09
C LEU A 201 -30.14 12.67 -4.98
N PHE A 202 -29.13 12.94 -4.17
CA PHE A 202 -28.45 14.23 -4.09
C PHE A 202 -27.44 14.37 -5.23
N LEU A 203 -27.92 14.68 -6.43
CA LEU A 203 -27.10 14.84 -7.64
C LEU A 203 -25.94 15.82 -7.49
N PRO A 204 -26.08 16.99 -6.81
CA PRO A 204 -24.95 17.88 -6.56
C PRO A 204 -23.81 17.18 -5.80
N GLY A 205 -24.13 16.39 -4.77
CA GLY A 205 -23.14 15.63 -4.02
C GLY A 205 -22.48 14.54 -4.85
N ILE A 206 -23.24 13.83 -5.68
CA ILE A 206 -22.72 12.80 -6.59
C ILE A 206 -21.68 13.41 -7.54
N ARG A 207 -22.03 14.50 -8.24
CA ARG A 207 -21.10 15.21 -9.16
C ARG A 207 -19.85 15.69 -8.44
N TRP A 208 -20.05 16.30 -7.27
CA TRP A 208 -18.98 16.93 -6.50
C TRP A 208 -17.96 15.95 -5.92
N ARG A 209 -18.43 14.80 -5.43
CA ARG A 209 -17.60 13.83 -4.70
C ARG A 209 -17.13 12.67 -5.55
N PHE A 210 -17.66 12.51 -6.77
CA PHE A 210 -17.24 11.40 -7.63
C PHE A 210 -15.71 11.40 -7.81
N PRO A 211 -15.05 10.24 -7.68
CA PRO A 211 -13.59 10.16 -7.73
C PRO A 211 -13.00 10.83 -8.98
N ARG A 212 -11.89 11.55 -8.80
CA ARG A 212 -11.15 12.19 -9.89
C ARG A 212 -9.93 11.37 -10.26
N ASN A 213 -9.45 11.57 -11.49
CA ASN A 213 -8.20 10.95 -11.93
C ASN A 213 -7.00 11.46 -11.10
N ARG A 214 -5.83 10.85 -11.29
CA ARG A 214 -4.59 11.23 -10.58
C ARG A 214 -4.14 12.68 -10.78
N ILE A 215 -4.65 13.37 -11.82
CA ILE A 215 -4.32 14.77 -12.12
C ILE A 215 -5.26 15.74 -11.36
N GLY A 216 -6.45 15.26 -10.98
CA GLY A 216 -7.49 15.99 -10.26
C GLY A 216 -8.50 16.71 -11.18
N SER A 217 -8.25 16.75 -12.49
CA SER A 217 -9.02 17.60 -13.42
C SER A 217 -10.26 16.93 -14.04
N LYS A 218 -10.28 15.60 -14.14
CA LYS A 218 -11.36 14.84 -14.79
C LYS A 218 -11.89 13.76 -13.85
N LEU A 219 -13.13 13.33 -14.06
CA LEU A 219 -13.72 12.14 -13.43
C LEU A 219 -12.84 10.92 -13.70
N ALA A 220 -12.71 10.07 -12.69
CA ALA A 220 -11.95 8.83 -12.79
C ALA A 220 -12.68 7.86 -13.73
N THR A 221 -12.00 7.48 -14.81
CA THR A 221 -12.58 6.60 -15.84
C THR A 221 -12.77 5.19 -15.31
N ARG A 222 -13.82 4.49 -15.75
CA ARG A 222 -14.13 3.10 -15.34
C ARG A 222 -14.21 2.89 -13.81
N THR A 223 -14.42 3.97 -13.07
CA THR A 223 -14.63 3.88 -11.63
C THR A 223 -16.10 3.63 -11.38
N GLN A 224 -16.39 2.70 -10.48
CA GLN A 224 -17.75 2.39 -10.06
C GLN A 224 -17.88 2.67 -8.57
N VAL A 225 -18.90 3.43 -8.21
CA VAL A 225 -19.21 3.84 -6.85
C VAL A 225 -20.52 3.19 -6.43
N LEU A 226 -20.50 2.45 -5.32
CA LEU A 226 -21.65 1.68 -4.84
C LEU A 226 -22.48 2.56 -3.91
N LEU A 227 -23.76 2.75 -4.24
CA LEU A 227 -24.70 3.59 -3.47
C LEU A 227 -25.54 2.75 -2.51
N ARG A 228 -26.14 1.67 -2.99
CA ARG A 228 -27.05 0.82 -2.20
C ARG A 228 -27.01 -0.63 -2.67
N GLU A 229 -26.98 -1.57 -1.74
CA GLU A 229 -27.21 -2.99 -2.03
C GLU A 229 -28.72 -3.23 -2.17
N CYS A 230 -29.16 -3.60 -3.37
CA CYS A 230 -30.56 -3.94 -3.64
C CYS A 230 -30.83 -5.41 -3.33
N VAL A 231 -29.89 -6.29 -3.71
CA VAL A 231 -29.95 -7.73 -3.43
C VAL A 231 -28.59 -8.20 -2.93
N PRO A 232 -28.50 -8.79 -1.73
CA PRO A 232 -27.25 -9.31 -1.20
C PRO A 232 -26.76 -10.50 -2.02
N PRO A 233 -25.44 -10.79 -2.03
CA PRO A 233 -24.92 -11.98 -2.69
C PRO A 233 -25.41 -13.26 -1.98
N ALA A 234 -25.72 -14.29 -2.76
CA ALA A 234 -26.13 -15.61 -2.22
C ALA A 234 -25.07 -16.29 -1.34
N HIS A 235 -23.79 -15.93 -1.50
CA HIS A 235 -22.70 -16.43 -0.68
C HIS A 235 -21.68 -15.32 -0.35
N PRO A 236 -20.88 -15.44 0.74
CA PRO A 236 -20.00 -14.38 1.22
C PRO A 236 -18.98 -13.81 0.20
N ALA A 237 -18.55 -14.61 -0.78
CA ALA A 237 -17.63 -14.19 -1.85
C ALA A 237 -18.33 -13.77 -3.16
N GLY A 238 -19.67 -13.67 -3.15
CA GLY A 238 -20.48 -13.50 -4.35
C GLY A 238 -20.67 -12.06 -4.77
N LYS A 239 -21.38 -11.88 -5.88
CA LYS A 239 -21.83 -10.58 -6.37
C LYS A 239 -23.31 -10.37 -6.05
N GLY A 240 -23.63 -9.25 -5.42
CA GLY A 240 -25.01 -8.78 -5.21
C GLY A 240 -25.46 -7.88 -6.36
N ILE A 241 -26.72 -7.44 -6.34
CA ILE A 241 -27.24 -6.39 -7.21
C ILE A 241 -27.16 -5.07 -6.46
N TRP A 242 -26.54 -4.07 -7.08
CA TRP A 242 -26.23 -2.78 -6.48
C TRP A 242 -26.76 -1.65 -7.36
N LEU A 243 -27.29 -0.61 -6.72
CA LEU A 243 -27.38 0.71 -7.32
C LEU A 243 -25.98 1.33 -7.29
N VAL A 244 -25.47 1.72 -8.45
CA VAL A 244 -24.12 2.25 -8.62
C VAL A 244 -24.11 3.54 -9.43
N VAL A 245 -23.06 4.33 -9.26
CA VAL A 245 -22.69 5.41 -10.18
C VAL A 245 -21.43 4.99 -10.93
N ASP A 246 -21.51 4.95 -12.24
CA ASP A 246 -20.36 4.70 -13.11
C ASP A 246 -19.76 6.02 -13.60
N GLY A 247 -18.43 6.05 -13.58
CA GLY A 247 -17.62 7.09 -14.20
C GLY A 247 -17.50 6.87 -15.71
N PRO A 248 -17.02 7.89 -16.44
CA PRO A 248 -16.98 7.85 -17.90
C PRO A 248 -16.04 6.76 -18.43
N ALA A 249 -16.30 6.32 -19.65
CA ALA A 249 -15.36 5.50 -20.40
C ALA A 249 -14.07 6.32 -20.72
N PRO A 250 -12.91 5.67 -20.94
CA PRO A 250 -11.71 6.37 -21.33
C PRO A 250 -11.92 7.17 -22.61
N ARG A 251 -11.52 8.46 -22.61
CA ARG A 251 -11.66 9.41 -23.73
C ARG A 251 -13.11 9.80 -24.09
N ALA A 252 -14.10 9.40 -23.30
CA ALA A 252 -15.48 9.86 -23.47
C ALA A 252 -15.71 11.23 -22.81
N GLU A 253 -16.87 11.80 -23.08
CA GLU A 253 -17.40 12.98 -22.41
C GLU A 253 -17.49 12.77 -20.88
N GLN A 254 -17.39 13.85 -20.11
CA GLN A 254 -17.50 13.83 -18.66
C GLN A 254 -18.97 13.68 -18.24
N ARG A 255 -19.45 12.44 -18.20
CA ARG A 255 -20.80 12.09 -17.71
C ARG A 255 -20.74 10.97 -16.67
N LEU A 256 -21.76 10.95 -15.81
CA LEU A 256 -21.97 9.90 -14.82
C LEU A 256 -23.28 9.16 -15.14
N THR A 257 -23.30 7.86 -14.87
CA THR A 257 -24.50 7.04 -15.08
C THR A 257 -24.86 6.30 -13.81
N VAL A 258 -26.05 6.55 -13.29
CA VAL A 258 -26.65 5.80 -12.18
C VAL A 258 -27.39 4.61 -12.76
N ARG A 259 -27.05 3.39 -12.33
CA ARG A 259 -27.68 2.17 -12.86
C ARG A 259 -27.64 1.02 -11.86
N LEU A 260 -28.31 -0.07 -12.20
CA LEU A 260 -28.14 -1.35 -11.51
C LEU A 260 -26.94 -2.13 -12.08
N ALA A 261 -26.21 -2.79 -11.20
CA ALA A 261 -25.04 -3.59 -11.57
C ALA A 261 -24.86 -4.81 -10.65
N ARG A 262 -24.32 -5.91 -11.20
CA ARG A 262 -23.91 -7.07 -10.42
C ARG A 262 -22.45 -6.94 -9.97
N VAL A 263 -22.23 -6.66 -8.69
CA VAL A 263 -20.91 -6.24 -8.17
C VAL A 263 -20.49 -7.02 -6.92
N ALA A 264 -19.19 -7.29 -6.79
CA ALA A 264 -18.59 -7.84 -5.58
C ALA A 264 -18.37 -6.72 -4.55
N GLY A 265 -19.42 -6.37 -3.80
CA GLY A 265 -19.39 -5.22 -2.89
C GLY A 265 -18.27 -5.28 -1.84
N ARG A 266 -17.90 -6.47 -1.34
CA ARG A 266 -16.88 -6.61 -0.28
C ARG A 266 -15.46 -6.25 -0.69
N SER A 267 -15.17 -6.23 -1.99
CA SER A 267 -13.87 -5.85 -2.55
C SER A 267 -13.88 -4.47 -3.19
N ALA A 268 -15.02 -3.78 -3.19
CA ALA A 268 -15.16 -2.46 -3.80
C ALA A 268 -14.57 -1.38 -2.89
N GLN A 269 -13.72 -0.52 -3.45
CA GLN A 269 -13.08 0.58 -2.70
C GLN A 269 -14.01 1.78 -2.50
N HIS A 270 -14.94 2.02 -3.42
CA HIS A 270 -15.86 3.16 -3.38
C HIS A 270 -17.25 2.68 -2.95
N ARG A 271 -17.51 2.68 -1.64
CA ARG A 271 -18.75 2.22 -0.99
C ARG A 271 -19.45 3.40 -0.33
N TRP A 272 -20.15 4.20 -1.10
CA TRP A 272 -20.92 5.33 -0.57
C TRP A 272 -22.19 4.90 0.17
N ASP A 273 -22.58 3.62 0.13
CA ASP A 273 -23.56 3.06 1.09
C ASP A 273 -23.13 3.24 2.55
N ARG A 274 -21.83 3.45 2.82
CA ARG A 274 -21.28 3.72 4.14
C ARG A 274 -21.34 5.19 4.54
N GLN A 275 -21.56 6.08 3.59
CA GLN A 275 -21.70 7.52 3.77
C GLN A 275 -22.86 8.03 2.91
N PRO A 276 -24.11 7.70 3.28
CA PRO A 276 -25.30 8.07 2.51
C PRO A 276 -25.38 9.57 2.26
N GLU A 277 -24.89 10.41 3.16
CA GLU A 277 -24.82 11.86 3.03
C GLU A 277 -24.11 12.35 1.74
N TYR A 278 -23.25 11.54 1.11
CA TYR A 278 -22.58 11.93 -0.13
C TYR A 278 -23.55 11.99 -1.32
N TRP A 279 -24.62 11.20 -1.29
CA TRP A 279 -25.43 10.91 -2.47
C TRP A 279 -26.93 10.81 -2.20
N ARG A 280 -27.35 10.73 -0.94
CA ARG A 280 -28.75 10.60 -0.53
C ARG A 280 -29.11 11.73 0.42
N GLY A 281 -30.01 12.60 -0.01
CA GLY A 281 -30.49 13.72 0.80
C GLY A 281 -29.45 14.75 1.25
N GLY A 282 -28.16 14.58 0.93
CA GLY A 282 -27.05 15.51 1.23
C GLY A 282 -26.61 15.57 2.71
N PRO A 283 -25.40 16.05 3.00
CA PRO A 283 -24.92 16.24 4.36
C PRO A 283 -25.59 17.47 4.98
N ARG A 284 -25.85 17.41 6.30
CA ARG A 284 -26.42 18.56 7.03
C ARG A 284 -25.36 19.57 7.45
N ALA A 285 -24.14 19.11 7.68
CA ALA A 285 -22.99 19.93 8.08
C ALA A 285 -21.70 19.36 7.52
N LEU A 286 -20.65 20.18 7.45
CA LEU A 286 -19.34 19.75 6.96
C LEU A 286 -18.64 18.80 7.93
N ASP A 287 -18.82 18.99 9.24
CA ASP A 287 -18.19 18.16 10.26
C ASP A 287 -18.68 16.70 10.17
N GLN A 288 -19.92 16.49 9.69
CA GLN A 288 -20.44 15.16 9.37
C GLN A 288 -19.66 14.50 8.22
N LEU A 289 -19.32 15.26 7.17
CA LEU A 289 -18.53 14.74 6.04
C LEU A 289 -17.09 14.46 6.45
N TRP A 290 -16.52 15.35 7.26
CA TRP A 290 -15.13 15.24 7.72
C TRP A 290 -14.96 14.22 8.85
N GLY A 291 -16.08 13.76 9.43
CA GLY A 291 -16.18 12.78 10.50
C GLY A 291 -15.45 13.18 11.78
N THR A 292 -15.35 14.48 12.02
CA THR A 292 -14.76 15.08 13.22
C THR A 292 -15.33 16.48 13.42
N ASP A 293 -15.70 16.80 14.65
CA ASP A 293 -16.07 18.13 15.13
C ASP A 293 -14.83 18.94 15.55
N ASP A 294 -13.74 18.26 15.93
CA ASP A 294 -12.44 18.87 16.17
C ASP A 294 -11.68 19.04 14.86
N THR A 295 -11.89 20.18 14.20
CA THR A 295 -11.14 20.53 13.00
C THR A 295 -9.67 20.75 13.32
N GLY A 296 -9.33 21.33 14.47
CA GLY A 296 -7.94 21.62 14.85
C GLY A 296 -7.07 20.37 14.91
N LEU A 297 -7.58 19.30 15.52
CA LEU A 297 -6.93 17.99 15.51
C LEU A 297 -6.78 17.46 14.07
N ALA A 298 -7.84 17.52 13.26
CA ALA A 298 -7.78 17.02 11.88
C ALA A 298 -6.74 17.76 11.03
N GLU A 299 -6.59 19.07 11.24
CA GLU A 299 -5.58 19.90 10.60
C GLU A 299 -4.17 19.48 11.00
N GLU A 300 -3.91 19.35 12.31
CA GLU A 300 -2.61 18.93 12.84
C GLU A 300 -2.20 17.54 12.33
N ILE A 301 -3.11 16.57 12.38
CA ILE A 301 -2.86 15.22 11.89
C ILE A 301 -2.58 15.22 10.40
N THR A 302 -3.30 16.04 9.62
CA THR A 302 -3.07 16.17 8.19
C THR A 302 -1.68 16.75 7.90
N ASP A 303 -1.23 17.73 8.68
CA ASP A 303 0.10 18.32 8.51
C ASP A 303 1.20 17.30 8.78
N LEU A 304 1.09 16.53 9.86
CA LEU A 304 2.00 15.41 10.17
C LEU A 304 2.03 14.36 9.04
N LEU A 305 0.87 13.91 8.56
CA LEU A 305 0.78 12.93 7.48
C LEU A 305 1.46 13.43 6.20
N THR A 306 1.27 14.72 5.89
CA THR A 306 1.78 15.29 4.65
C THR A 306 3.26 15.66 4.72
N ALA A 307 3.79 15.94 5.92
CA ALA A 307 5.22 16.05 6.20
C ALA A 307 5.96 14.71 6.16
N GLY A 308 5.23 13.58 6.16
CA GLY A 308 5.81 12.23 6.23
C GLY A 308 5.97 11.72 7.66
N GLU A 309 5.57 12.49 8.67
CA GLU A 309 5.55 12.12 10.10
C GLU A 309 4.39 11.18 10.45
N THR A 310 4.22 10.14 9.62
CA THR A 310 3.05 9.26 9.60
C THR A 310 2.88 8.51 10.92
N ARG A 311 3.98 8.10 11.56
CA ARG A 311 3.92 7.36 12.84
C ARG A 311 3.36 8.22 13.97
N GLU A 312 3.76 9.49 14.02
CA GLU A 312 3.27 10.44 15.03
C GLU A 312 1.79 10.74 14.82
N ALA A 313 1.37 11.00 13.57
CA ALA A 313 -0.03 11.16 13.21
C ALA A 313 -0.90 9.95 13.64
N LEU A 314 -0.43 8.73 13.38
CA LEU A 314 -1.14 7.51 13.80
C LEU A 314 -1.19 7.38 15.33
N HIS A 315 -0.11 7.68 16.02
CA HIS A 315 -0.03 7.62 17.48
C HIS A 315 -1.04 8.56 18.15
N ARG A 316 -1.11 9.82 17.70
CA ARG A 316 -2.06 10.82 18.21
C ARG A 316 -3.52 10.44 18.02
N CYS A 317 -3.84 9.73 16.93
CA CYS A 317 -5.17 9.17 16.69
C CYS A 317 -5.43 7.83 17.43
N GLY A 318 -4.49 7.37 18.28
CA GLY A 318 -4.62 6.11 19.01
C GLY A 318 -4.54 4.86 18.12
N VAL A 319 -3.97 4.99 16.90
CA VAL A 319 -3.74 3.87 15.99
C VAL A 319 -2.40 3.23 16.32
N ARG A 320 -2.43 1.94 16.66
CA ARG A 320 -1.21 1.16 16.87
C ARG A 320 -0.66 0.71 15.52
N VAL A 321 0.66 0.66 15.42
CA VAL A 321 1.36 0.07 14.28
C VAL A 321 2.07 -1.20 14.74
N ASP A 322 2.06 -2.23 13.91
CA ASP A 322 2.88 -3.41 14.16
C ASP A 322 4.35 -3.16 13.79
N ARG A 323 5.21 -4.16 14.03
CA ARG A 323 6.65 -4.03 13.74
C ARG A 323 6.94 -3.84 12.25
N GLY A 324 6.31 -4.62 11.37
CA GLY A 324 6.53 -4.49 9.92
C GLY A 324 6.10 -3.12 9.40
N THR A 325 4.96 -2.61 9.88
CA THR A 325 4.52 -1.23 9.58
C THR A 325 5.49 -0.20 10.14
N THR A 326 6.01 -0.42 11.35
CA THR A 326 6.99 0.49 11.96
C THR A 326 8.25 0.59 11.11
N ARG A 327 8.80 -0.55 10.65
CA ARG A 327 9.97 -0.60 9.77
C ARG A 327 9.68 0.08 8.43
N LEU A 328 8.57 -0.29 7.78
CA LEU A 328 8.13 0.29 6.51
C LEU A 328 7.98 1.82 6.61
N LEU A 329 7.28 2.34 7.62
CA LEU A 329 7.09 3.78 7.78
C LEU A 329 8.36 4.52 8.23
N SER A 330 9.37 3.80 8.71
CA SER A 330 10.69 4.35 9.02
C SER A 330 11.66 4.20 7.84
N GLY A 331 11.20 3.71 6.69
CA GLY A 331 12.03 3.57 5.50
C GLY A 331 12.94 2.34 5.49
N LEU A 332 12.75 1.41 6.43
CA LEU A 332 13.58 0.22 6.55
C LEU A 332 12.99 -0.94 5.76
N PRO A 333 13.82 -1.82 5.17
CA PRO A 333 13.34 -3.04 4.53
C PRO A 333 12.60 -3.92 5.53
N ASP A 334 11.55 -4.63 5.09
CA ASP A 334 10.85 -5.58 5.98
C ASP A 334 11.73 -6.79 6.32
N CYS A 335 12.39 -7.33 5.30
CA CYS A 335 13.40 -8.39 5.40
C CYS A 335 14.36 -8.35 4.20
N TYR A 336 15.46 -9.10 4.27
CA TYR A 336 16.51 -9.12 3.26
C TYR A 336 15.99 -9.54 1.89
N GLU A 337 15.18 -10.60 1.77
CA GLU A 337 14.62 -11.03 0.47
C GLU A 337 13.80 -9.95 -0.24
N LEU A 338 13.13 -9.10 0.54
CA LEU A 338 12.21 -8.08 0.05
C LEU A 338 12.87 -6.71 -0.11
N ARG A 339 14.15 -6.58 0.24
CA ARG A 339 14.87 -5.29 0.33
C ARG A 339 14.77 -4.45 -0.95
N ALA A 340 14.75 -5.09 -2.12
CA ALA A 340 14.63 -4.41 -3.41
C ALA A 340 13.30 -3.68 -3.62
N TRP A 341 12.25 -4.02 -2.87
CA TRP A 341 10.94 -3.38 -2.95
C TRP A 341 10.75 -2.22 -1.99
N THR A 342 11.68 -2.03 -1.04
CA THR A 342 11.59 -1.06 0.07
C THR A 342 11.22 0.33 -0.44
N ASP A 343 11.96 0.87 -1.40
CA ASP A 343 11.68 2.20 -1.98
C ASP A 343 10.24 2.33 -2.49
N SER A 344 9.81 1.39 -3.34
CA SER A 344 8.47 1.42 -3.91
C SER A 344 7.37 1.30 -2.86
N TRP A 345 7.58 0.46 -1.84
CA TRP A 345 6.59 0.24 -0.78
C TRP A 345 6.51 1.40 0.18
N VAL A 346 7.65 1.97 0.59
CA VAL A 346 7.74 3.17 1.44
C VAL A 346 7.05 4.32 0.72
N THR A 347 7.43 4.58 -0.53
CA THR A 347 6.84 5.64 -1.36
C THR A 347 5.32 5.49 -1.49
N ASN A 348 4.83 4.29 -1.80
CA ASN A 348 3.40 4.04 -1.94
C ASN A 348 2.65 4.11 -0.61
N ALA A 349 3.25 3.65 0.49
CA ALA A 349 2.65 3.71 1.81
C ALA A 349 2.50 5.17 2.28
N VAL A 350 3.57 5.95 2.23
CA VAL A 350 3.55 7.38 2.62
C VAL A 350 2.59 8.16 1.73
N ALA A 351 2.64 7.98 0.41
CA ALA A 351 1.73 8.68 -0.50
C ALA A 351 0.25 8.34 -0.26
N SER A 352 -0.06 7.10 0.13
CA SER A 352 -1.44 6.69 0.40
C SER A 352 -1.93 7.15 1.76
N LEU A 353 -1.05 7.13 2.77
CA LEU A 353 -1.37 7.60 4.12
C LEU A 353 -1.41 9.13 4.20
N ALA A 354 -0.77 9.84 3.25
CA ALA A 354 -0.87 11.27 3.12
C ALA A 354 -2.32 11.76 2.94
N ASP A 355 -3.25 10.92 2.46
CA ASP A 355 -4.69 11.22 2.32
C ASP A 355 -5.58 10.55 3.38
N ALA A 356 -4.99 9.91 4.39
CA ALA A 356 -5.74 9.20 5.41
C ALA A 356 -6.50 10.14 6.37
N ALA A 357 -7.57 9.62 6.97
CA ALA A 357 -8.27 10.14 8.14
C ALA A 357 -8.14 9.14 9.31
N PRO A 358 -6.99 9.04 9.99
CA PRO A 358 -6.80 8.04 11.05
C PRO A 358 -7.79 8.17 12.21
N TRP A 359 -8.38 9.36 12.41
CA TRP A 359 -9.44 9.60 13.39
C TRP A 359 -10.73 8.80 13.09
N HIS A 360 -10.96 8.34 11.86
CA HIS A 360 -12.09 7.44 11.51
C HIS A 360 -11.82 5.96 11.81
N TRP A 361 -10.55 5.57 11.96
CA TRP A 361 -10.16 4.17 11.81
C TRP A 361 -10.65 3.29 12.96
N ARG A 362 -10.96 3.87 14.12
CA ARG A 362 -11.57 3.12 15.23
C ARG A 362 -12.94 2.58 14.84
N ALA A 363 -13.79 3.41 14.23
CA ALA A 363 -15.10 3.00 13.73
C ALA A 363 -14.95 2.06 12.54
N ALA A 364 -14.03 2.35 11.61
CA ALA A 364 -13.77 1.50 10.46
C ALA A 364 -13.33 0.08 10.88
N ALA A 365 -12.47 -0.06 11.89
CA ALA A 365 -11.98 -1.33 12.40
C ALA A 365 -12.98 -2.08 13.29
N ALA A 366 -14.01 -1.41 13.81
CA ALA A 366 -14.94 -1.98 14.78
C ALA A 366 -15.67 -3.22 14.25
N GLY A 367 -15.73 -4.28 15.05
CA GLY A 367 -16.48 -5.51 14.72
C GLY A 367 -15.87 -6.34 13.59
N GLN A 368 -14.67 -5.99 13.11
CA GLN A 368 -13.98 -6.76 12.07
C GLN A 368 -13.31 -8.01 12.65
N ARG A 369 -13.72 -9.19 12.19
CA ARG A 369 -13.08 -10.47 12.57
C ARG A 369 -11.73 -10.73 11.88
N ARG A 370 -11.47 -10.07 10.75
CA ARG A 370 -10.28 -10.27 9.92
C ARG A 370 -9.69 -8.92 9.51
N PRO A 371 -8.36 -8.80 9.42
CA PRO A 371 -7.73 -7.61 8.86
C PRO A 371 -8.26 -7.32 7.45
N ARG A 372 -8.48 -6.05 7.15
CA ARG A 372 -8.93 -5.57 5.83
C ARG A 372 -7.89 -4.63 5.25
N ARG A 373 -7.68 -4.72 3.95
CA ARG A 373 -6.66 -3.93 3.27
C ARG A 373 -7.10 -2.47 3.12
N LEU A 374 -6.28 -1.53 3.58
CA LEU A 374 -6.42 -0.11 3.27
C LEU A 374 -5.92 0.18 1.86
N VAL A 375 -4.66 -0.20 1.60
CA VAL A 375 -3.99 0.07 0.33
C VAL A 375 -3.07 -1.08 -0.06
N SER A 376 -2.89 -1.27 -1.38
CA SER A 376 -1.90 -2.19 -1.93
C SER A 376 -0.64 -1.42 -2.27
N LEU A 377 0.52 -1.96 -1.92
CA LEU A 377 1.80 -1.30 -2.15
C LEU A 377 2.47 -1.68 -3.48
N GLY A 378 1.88 -2.66 -4.20
CA GLY A 378 2.35 -3.12 -5.51
C GLY A 378 3.47 -4.17 -5.43
N GLY A 379 3.64 -4.95 -6.51
CA GLY A 379 4.79 -5.86 -6.66
C GLY A 379 4.85 -7.08 -5.73
N PHE A 380 5.95 -7.84 -5.84
CA PHE A 380 6.28 -9.14 -5.23
C PHE A 380 5.78 -10.40 -5.95
N ASN A 381 4.48 -10.76 -5.88
CA ASN A 381 3.97 -11.97 -6.56
C ASN A 381 2.43 -11.91 -6.70
N PRO A 382 1.81 -12.43 -7.78
CA PRO A 382 0.34 -12.51 -7.91
C PRO A 382 -0.38 -13.19 -6.73
N SER A 383 0.28 -14.15 -6.06
CA SER A 383 -0.26 -14.90 -4.91
C SER A 383 -0.19 -14.17 -3.57
N ARG A 384 0.71 -13.19 -3.44
CA ARG A 384 0.99 -12.47 -2.19
C ARG A 384 1.11 -10.98 -2.48
N ARG A 385 0.02 -10.26 -2.20
CA ARG A 385 -0.05 -8.82 -2.49
C ARG A 385 0.32 -8.03 -1.23
N PRO A 386 1.48 -7.34 -1.21
CA PRO A 386 1.88 -6.49 -0.09
C PRO A 386 0.87 -5.35 0.06
N GLY A 387 0.53 -5.05 1.31
CA GLY A 387 -0.46 -4.03 1.62
C GLY A 387 -0.39 -3.60 3.08
N LEU A 388 -1.05 -2.48 3.34
CA LEU A 388 -1.37 -2.06 4.69
C LEU A 388 -2.78 -2.56 5.04
N PHE A 389 -2.92 -3.14 6.22
CA PHE A 389 -4.16 -3.74 6.70
C PHE A 389 -4.58 -3.08 8.00
N LEU A 390 -5.86 -2.76 8.10
CA LEU A 390 -6.48 -2.27 9.30
C LEU A 390 -7.20 -3.44 9.99
N SER A 391 -7.02 -3.55 11.30
CA SER A 391 -7.70 -4.53 12.15
C SER A 391 -8.02 -3.91 13.51
N GLN A 392 -8.77 -4.61 14.34
CA GLN A 392 -9.02 -4.22 15.72
C GLN A 392 -8.38 -5.23 16.68
N GLN A 393 -7.57 -4.76 17.61
CA GLN A 393 -7.00 -5.57 18.69
C GLN A 393 -7.27 -4.90 20.02
N ARG A 394 -7.90 -5.62 20.96
CA ARG A 394 -8.25 -5.11 22.30
C ARG A 394 -8.97 -3.75 22.25
N GLY A 395 -9.89 -3.59 21.30
CA GLY A 395 -10.67 -2.36 21.12
C GLY A 395 -9.96 -1.19 20.43
N GLN A 396 -8.69 -1.34 20.05
CA GLN A 396 -7.90 -0.31 19.37
C GLN A 396 -7.66 -0.66 17.89
N PRO A 397 -7.66 0.33 16.98
CA PRO A 397 -7.28 0.12 15.60
C PRO A 397 -5.77 -0.20 15.52
N VAL A 398 -5.43 -1.21 14.72
CA VAL A 398 -4.05 -1.62 14.45
C VAL A 398 -3.82 -1.61 12.95
N LEU A 399 -2.81 -0.86 12.51
CA LEU A 399 -2.26 -0.87 11.18
C LEU A 399 -1.11 -1.89 11.11
N SER A 400 -1.23 -2.85 10.21
CA SER A 400 -0.21 -3.89 10.00
C SER A 400 0.24 -3.96 8.54
N PHE A 401 1.53 -4.21 8.32
CA PHE A 401 2.09 -4.51 7.02
C PHE A 401 2.09 -6.03 6.86
N ASP A 402 1.43 -6.51 5.81
CA ASP A 402 1.30 -7.94 5.55
C ASP A 402 1.21 -8.22 4.04
N GLN A 403 1.33 -9.50 3.69
CA GLN A 403 1.19 -10.01 2.33
C GLN A 403 0.01 -10.96 2.28
N SER A 404 -1.12 -10.48 1.73
CA SER A 404 -2.36 -11.28 1.71
C SER A 404 -2.98 -11.34 0.33
N ALA A 405 -3.55 -12.50 -0.01
CA ALA A 405 -4.45 -12.68 -1.15
C ALA A 405 -5.90 -12.25 -0.81
N SER A 406 -6.18 -11.85 0.43
CA SER A 406 -7.53 -11.47 0.86
C SER A 406 -8.09 -10.34 -0.02
N PRO A 407 -9.31 -10.51 -0.58
CA PRO A 407 -9.98 -9.47 -1.36
C PRO A 407 -10.69 -8.44 -0.47
N LEU A 408 -10.65 -8.62 0.86
CA LEU A 408 -11.32 -7.72 1.79
C LEU A 408 -10.55 -6.39 1.86
N VAL A 409 -11.25 -5.31 1.54
CA VAL A 409 -10.74 -3.94 1.61
C VAL A 409 -11.54 -3.14 2.62
N VAL A 410 -10.91 -2.12 3.20
CA VAL A 410 -11.64 -1.05 3.88
C VAL A 410 -12.06 -0.06 2.81
N PRO A 411 -13.35 0.27 2.70
CA PRO A 411 -13.80 1.30 1.78
C PRO A 411 -13.11 2.64 2.02
N ARG A 412 -12.81 3.38 0.96
CA ARG A 412 -12.11 4.67 1.05
C ARG A 412 -12.86 5.68 1.92
N THR A 413 -14.19 5.67 1.90
CA THR A 413 -15.04 6.50 2.78
C THR A 413 -14.74 6.30 4.26
N ASP A 414 -14.27 5.12 4.65
CA ASP A 414 -14.09 4.76 6.06
C ASP A 414 -12.67 5.06 6.56
N TRP A 415 -11.71 5.36 5.66
CA TRP A 415 -10.31 5.54 6.05
C TRP A 415 -9.60 6.74 5.41
N GLN A 416 -10.07 7.21 4.27
CA GLN A 416 -9.54 8.36 3.55
C GLN A 416 -10.31 9.61 3.98
N ARG A 417 -9.63 10.74 4.15
CA ARG A 417 -10.31 12.02 4.45
C ARG A 417 -11.00 12.57 3.20
N ASP A 418 -12.06 13.35 3.39
CA ASP A 418 -12.66 14.10 2.28
C ASP A 418 -11.66 15.18 1.82
N LEU A 419 -11.38 15.21 0.52
CA LEU A 419 -10.48 16.20 -0.07
C LEU A 419 -10.99 17.63 0.08
N ASP A 420 -12.29 17.82 0.30
CA ASP A 420 -12.88 19.13 0.58
C ASP A 420 -12.25 19.79 1.82
N LEU A 421 -11.86 19.00 2.84
CA LEU A 421 -11.12 19.50 4.00
C LEU A 421 -9.79 20.12 3.56
N ASP A 422 -9.01 19.40 2.74
CA ASP A 422 -7.70 19.88 2.25
C ASP A 422 -7.83 21.13 1.39
N LEU A 423 -8.91 21.24 0.59
CA LEU A 423 -9.16 22.39 -0.26
C LEU A 423 -9.60 23.63 0.53
N VAL A 424 -10.42 23.46 1.56
CA VAL A 424 -10.81 24.54 2.48
C VAL A 424 -9.60 25.04 3.27
N ARG A 425 -8.81 24.13 3.84
CA ARG A 425 -7.57 24.46 4.56
C ARG A 425 -6.57 25.23 3.69
N ALA A 426 -6.45 24.83 2.42
CA ALA A 426 -5.58 25.52 1.46
C ALA A 426 -6.14 26.87 0.98
N GLY A 427 -7.33 27.29 1.42
CA GLY A 427 -7.99 28.52 0.97
C GLY A 427 -8.44 28.48 -0.49
N LEU A 428 -8.57 27.27 -1.07
CA LEU A 428 -8.94 27.06 -2.48
C LEU A 428 -10.44 26.88 -2.67
N LEU A 429 -11.16 26.55 -1.60
CA LEU A 429 -12.61 26.49 -1.55
C LEU A 429 -13.13 27.17 -0.28
N ALA A 430 -14.21 27.92 -0.41
CA ALA A 430 -14.97 28.40 0.74
C ALA A 430 -15.96 27.32 1.20
N ARG A 431 -16.24 27.25 2.51
CA ARG A 431 -17.16 26.26 3.10
C ARG A 431 -18.56 26.27 2.44
N HIS A 432 -19.06 27.45 2.07
CA HIS A 432 -20.37 27.60 1.42
C HIS A 432 -20.41 27.12 -0.05
N GLN A 433 -19.26 26.88 -0.69
CA GLN A 433 -19.19 26.35 -2.05
C GLN A 433 -19.35 24.83 -2.10
N ILE A 434 -19.18 24.15 -0.96
CA ILE A 434 -19.34 22.69 -0.85
C ILE A 434 -20.84 22.37 -0.83
N PRO A 435 -21.34 21.52 -1.74
CA PRO A 435 -22.74 21.13 -1.73
C PRO A 435 -23.10 20.40 -0.44
N ILE A 436 -23.95 21.07 0.35
CA ILE A 436 -24.66 20.53 1.51
C ILE A 436 -26.15 20.52 1.23
N ARG A 437 -26.91 19.72 1.99
CA ARG A 437 -28.36 19.80 1.95
C ARG A 437 -28.75 21.17 2.47
N ALA A 438 -29.45 21.97 1.65
CA ALA A 438 -30.06 23.18 2.15
C ALA A 438 -31.03 22.82 3.28
N ASP A 439 -31.00 23.59 4.37
CA ASP A 439 -32.01 23.43 5.41
C ASP A 439 -33.38 23.64 4.74
N PRO A 440 -34.36 22.73 4.88
CA PRO A 440 -35.70 22.96 4.36
C PRO A 440 -36.30 24.31 4.78
N ALA A 441 -35.86 24.87 5.93
CA ALA A 441 -36.23 26.23 6.34
C ALA A 441 -35.57 27.34 5.49
N ASP A 442 -34.34 27.15 5.02
CA ASP A 442 -33.65 28.07 4.10
C ASP A 442 -34.18 27.93 2.67
N GLN A 443 -34.52 26.71 2.24
CA GLN A 443 -35.18 26.47 0.95
C GLN A 443 -36.52 27.21 0.87
N ALA A 444 -37.35 27.11 1.92
CA ALA A 444 -38.63 27.83 2.01
C ALA A 444 -38.48 29.36 2.13
N ARG A 445 -37.33 29.87 2.57
CA ARG A 445 -37.00 31.31 2.53
C ARG A 445 -36.57 31.76 1.14
N CYS A 446 -35.72 31.00 0.46
CA CYS A 446 -35.32 31.29 -0.92
C CYS A 446 -36.49 31.22 -1.90
N ASP A 447 -37.38 30.23 -1.74
CA ASP A 447 -38.59 30.10 -2.58
C ASP A 447 -39.60 31.24 -2.35
N ARG A 448 -39.47 32.01 -1.26
CA ARG A 448 -40.26 33.24 -1.03
C ARG A 448 -39.63 34.51 -1.62
N VAL A 449 -38.37 34.46 -2.05
CA VAL A 449 -37.66 35.63 -2.57
C VAL A 449 -37.74 35.74 -4.10
N ASP A 450 -38.05 34.67 -4.83
CA ASP A 450 -38.12 34.68 -6.31
C ASP A 450 -39.54 34.82 -6.89
N VAL A 451 -40.17 35.98 -6.66
CA VAL A 451 -41.21 36.52 -7.56
C VAL A 451 -40.89 37.96 -8.01
N GLY A 452 -39.68 38.48 -7.76
CA GLY A 452 -39.36 39.81 -8.27
C GLY A 452 -37.90 40.22 -8.14
N GLY A 453 -37.16 40.14 -9.26
CA GLY A 453 -36.14 41.16 -9.54
C GLY A 453 -34.79 40.70 -10.08
N GLN A 454 -34.56 41.09 -11.32
CA GLN A 454 -33.28 41.46 -11.94
C GLN A 454 -32.27 40.36 -12.31
N VAL A 455 -32.24 40.14 -13.63
CA VAL A 455 -31.15 39.57 -14.42
C VAL A 455 -29.80 40.22 -14.05
N PRO A 456 -28.72 39.46 -13.80
CA PRO A 456 -27.41 40.02 -13.51
C PRO A 456 -26.83 40.74 -14.73
N SER A 457 -26.29 41.94 -14.51
CA SER A 457 -25.69 42.79 -15.54
C SER A 457 -24.49 42.13 -16.25
N GLU A 458 -24.35 42.43 -17.54
CA GLU A 458 -23.28 41.99 -18.46
C GLU A 458 -21.85 42.08 -17.92
N SER A 459 -21.59 42.97 -16.95
CA SER A 459 -20.29 43.14 -16.30
C SER A 459 -19.77 41.87 -15.62
N PHE A 460 -20.63 41.02 -15.06
CA PHE A 460 -20.20 39.79 -14.37
C PHE A 460 -19.76 38.69 -15.34
N ARG A 461 -20.29 38.69 -16.57
CA ARG A 461 -19.91 37.72 -17.61
C ARG A 461 -18.56 38.03 -18.24
N GLN A 462 -18.15 39.30 -18.25
CA GLN A 462 -16.87 39.72 -18.84
C GLN A 462 -15.65 39.41 -17.95
N GLN A 463 -15.82 39.25 -16.62
CA GLN A 463 -14.70 38.91 -15.72
C GLN A 463 -14.30 37.44 -15.72
N ILE A 464 -15.13 36.53 -16.23
CA ILE A 464 -14.81 35.10 -16.34
C ILE A 464 -14.05 34.78 -17.65
N ALA A 465 -14.06 35.68 -18.63
CA ALA A 465 -13.40 35.46 -19.93
C ALA A 465 -11.91 35.88 -19.98
N LEU A 466 -11.34 36.37 -18.87
CA LEU A 466 -9.95 36.84 -18.78
C LEU A 466 -9.07 36.06 -17.78
N LEU A 467 -9.53 34.89 -17.34
CA LEU A 467 -8.76 33.88 -16.59
C LEU A 467 -8.80 32.56 -17.36
#